data_AF-A0A8J4ACU7-F1
#
_entry.id   AF-A0A8J4ACU7-F1
#
_cell.length_a   1.000
_cell.length_b   1.000
_cell.length_c   1.000
_cell.angle_alpha   90.00
_cell.angle_beta   90.00
_cell.angle_gamma   90.00
#
_symmetry.space_group_name_H-M   'P 1'
#
loop_
_entity.id
_entity.type
_entity.pdbx_description
1 polymer ?
#
loop_
_entity_poly.entity_id
_entity_poly.type
_entity_poly.pdbx_seq_one_letter_code
_entity_poly.pdbx_strand_id
1 'polypeptide(L)'
;MNKGATVLAGGRARPDLGPHFYEPTILTDVDDNMEVFAYETFGPVVSVYRVVDEAEAIRKANDSEYGPNFSVWSSHPRHGRQVATQLQAGTAKSTTPTPQHGDRSMPPWEA
;
A
#
# COMPACT_ATOMS: atom_id res chain seq x y z
N MET A 1 -10.25 -3.38 -24.01
CA MET A 1 -8.98 -2.63 -24.08
C MET A 1 -8.23 -2.87 -22.79
N ASN A 2 -7.04 -3.45 -22.85
CA ASN A 2 -6.20 -3.66 -21.68
C ASN A 2 -5.60 -2.29 -21.31
N LYS A 3 -5.96 -1.74 -20.14
CA LYS A 3 -5.53 -0.40 -19.70
C LYS A 3 -4.08 -0.37 -19.18
N GLY A 4 -3.25 -1.35 -19.55
CA GLY A 4 -1.83 -1.44 -19.17
C GLY A 4 -1.56 -2.08 -17.81
N ALA A 5 -2.40 -1.83 -16.80
CA ALA A 5 -2.24 -2.40 -15.46
C ALA A 5 -2.48 -3.92 -15.42
N THR A 6 -1.71 -4.60 -14.57
CA THR A 6 -1.86 -6.02 -14.27
C THR A 6 -2.62 -6.21 -12.96
N VAL A 7 -3.73 -6.95 -12.98
CA VAL A 7 -4.43 -7.41 -11.76
C VAL A 7 -3.65 -8.57 -11.17
N LEU A 8 -2.94 -8.32 -10.06
CA LEU A 8 -2.17 -9.34 -9.36
C LEU A 8 -3.07 -10.24 -8.49
N ALA A 9 -4.08 -9.65 -7.87
CA ALA A 9 -5.05 -10.35 -7.02
C ALA A 9 -6.41 -9.62 -7.02
N GLY A 10 -7.49 -10.37 -6.79
CA GLY A 10 -8.84 -9.83 -6.68
C GLY A 10 -9.47 -9.42 -8.03
N GLY A 11 -10.13 -8.27 -8.04
CA GLY A 11 -10.71 -7.66 -9.25
C GLY A 11 -12.07 -8.21 -9.66
N ARG A 12 -12.74 -9.00 -8.80
CA ARG A 12 -14.03 -9.62 -9.11
C ARG A 12 -15.16 -9.06 -8.25
N ALA A 13 -16.33 -8.89 -8.86
CA ALA A 13 -17.56 -8.63 -8.13
C ALA A 13 -17.94 -9.86 -7.28
N ARG A 14 -18.53 -9.62 -6.11
CA ARG A 14 -18.98 -10.65 -5.16
C ARG A 14 -20.50 -10.56 -4.96
N PRO A 15 -21.30 -10.90 -5.99
CA PRO A 15 -22.76 -10.84 -5.91
C PRO A 15 -23.34 -11.80 -4.87
N ASP A 16 -22.56 -12.81 -4.47
CA ASP A 16 -22.87 -13.74 -3.38
C ASP A 16 -22.88 -13.06 -2.00
N LEU A 17 -22.16 -11.94 -1.83
CA LEU A 17 -22.16 -11.12 -0.60
C LEU A 17 -23.13 -9.94 -0.70
N GLY A 18 -23.41 -9.46 -1.91
CA GLY A 18 -24.41 -8.42 -2.19
C GLY A 18 -24.09 -7.59 -3.44
N PRO A 19 -24.96 -6.63 -3.81
CA PRO A 19 -24.88 -5.92 -5.09
C PRO A 19 -23.69 -4.94 -5.22
N HIS A 20 -23.06 -4.57 -4.10
CA HIS A 20 -21.97 -3.59 -4.07
C HIS A 20 -20.66 -4.16 -3.50
N PHE A 21 -20.52 -5.49 -3.45
CA PHE A 21 -19.31 -6.14 -2.95
C PHE A 21 -18.33 -6.44 -4.09
N TYR A 22 -17.07 -6.12 -3.86
CA TYR A 22 -15.93 -6.41 -4.72
C TYR A 22 -14.76 -6.96 -3.90
N GLU A 23 -13.95 -7.82 -4.52
CA GLU A 23 -12.74 -8.32 -3.90
C GLU A 23 -11.69 -7.21 -3.72
N PRO A 24 -10.91 -7.23 -2.62
CA PRO A 24 -9.69 -6.45 -2.51
C PRO A 24 -8.78 -6.69 -3.71
N THR A 25 -8.45 -5.63 -4.44
CA THR A 25 -7.78 -5.70 -5.73
C THR A 25 -6.39 -5.08 -5.62
N ILE A 26 -5.37 -5.86 -6.02
CA ILE A 26 -3.98 -5.38 -6.08
C ILE A 26 -3.61 -5.20 -7.55
N LEU A 27 -3.20 -3.97 -7.90
CA LEU A 27 -2.71 -3.62 -9.21
C LEU A 27 -1.19 -3.50 -9.20
N THR A 28 -0.59 -3.93 -10.31
CA THR A 28 0.83 -3.76 -10.64
C THR A 28 0.94 -3.21 -12.05
N ASP A 29 2.14 -2.74 -12.44
CA ASP A 29 2.38 -2.14 -13.75
C ASP A 29 1.47 -0.93 -14.05
N VAL A 30 1.08 -0.21 -13.00
CA VAL A 30 0.35 1.06 -13.13
C VAL A 30 1.34 2.17 -13.47
N ASP A 31 1.05 2.91 -14.54
CA ASP A 31 1.83 4.07 -14.98
C ASP A 31 1.08 5.39 -14.72
N ASP A 32 1.79 6.50 -14.91
CA ASP A 32 1.35 7.87 -14.63
C ASP A 32 0.21 8.37 -15.53
N ASN A 33 -0.11 7.68 -16.61
CA ASN A 33 -1.22 8.01 -17.50
C ASN A 33 -2.54 7.35 -17.07
N MET A 34 -2.51 6.49 -16.05
CA MET A 34 -3.69 5.79 -15.57
C MET A 34 -4.40 6.59 -14.47
N GLU A 35 -5.72 6.70 -14.53
CA GLU A 35 -6.51 7.42 -13.50
C GLU A 35 -6.26 6.89 -12.09
N VAL A 36 -6.06 5.57 -11.93
CA VAL A 36 -5.77 4.91 -10.64
C VAL A 36 -4.40 5.28 -10.06
N PHE A 37 -3.53 5.95 -10.84
CA PHE A 37 -2.29 6.53 -10.36
C PHE A 37 -2.52 7.87 -9.67
N ALA A 38 -3.31 8.74 -10.30
CA ALA A 38 -3.49 10.13 -9.88
C ALA A 38 -4.67 10.35 -8.92
N TYR A 39 -5.73 9.55 -9.05
CA TYR A 39 -6.99 9.78 -8.34
C TYR A 39 -7.29 8.69 -7.31
N GLU A 40 -7.86 9.12 -6.18
CA GLU A 40 -8.32 8.23 -5.13
C GLU A 40 -9.54 7.41 -5.59
N THR A 41 -9.42 6.08 -5.52
CA THR A 41 -10.45 5.18 -6.06
C THR A 41 -11.64 4.98 -5.11
N PHE A 42 -11.47 5.27 -3.81
CA PHE A 42 -12.45 5.05 -2.71
C PHE A 42 -13.04 3.62 -2.64
N GLY A 43 -12.53 2.69 -3.43
CA GLY A 43 -12.88 1.28 -3.46
C GLY A 43 -11.76 0.42 -2.87
N PRO A 44 -11.94 -0.90 -2.81
CA PRO A 44 -10.95 -1.81 -2.24
C PRO A 44 -9.82 -2.09 -3.23
N VAL A 45 -9.16 -1.05 -3.74
CA VAL A 45 -8.12 -1.12 -4.78
C VAL A 45 -6.83 -0.47 -4.28
N VAL A 46 -5.70 -1.17 -4.42
CA VAL A 46 -4.37 -0.64 -4.14
C VAL A 46 -3.43 -0.89 -5.32
N SER A 47 -2.59 0.08 -5.63
CA SER A 47 -1.54 -0.04 -6.66
C SER A 47 -0.17 -0.17 -5.99
N VAL A 48 0.66 -1.09 -6.50
CA VAL A 48 2.02 -1.32 -6.00
C VAL A 48 3.02 -0.85 -7.04
N TYR A 49 3.90 0.06 -6.62
CA TYR A 49 4.95 0.63 -7.46
C TYR A 49 6.31 0.15 -6.99
N ARG A 50 7.11 -0.36 -7.93
CA ARG A 50 8.53 -0.62 -7.69
C ARG A 50 9.30 0.65 -8.03
N VAL A 51 10.17 1.05 -7.11
CA VAL A 51 11.09 2.18 -7.25
C VAL A 51 12.51 1.67 -7.17
N VAL A 52 13.45 2.37 -7.82
CA VAL A 52 14.86 1.97 -7.84
C VAL A 52 15.56 2.26 -6.53
N ASP A 53 15.12 3.30 -5.82
CA ASP A 53 15.69 3.72 -4.55
C ASP A 53 14.69 4.52 -3.69
N GLU A 54 15.13 4.86 -2.48
CA GLU A 54 14.37 5.65 -1.51
C GLU A 54 14.10 7.08 -1.99
N ALA A 55 15.04 7.70 -2.71
CA ALA A 55 14.89 9.07 -3.18
C ALA A 55 13.76 9.17 -4.22
N GLU A 56 13.66 8.18 -5.12
CA GLU A 56 12.56 8.05 -6.04
C GLU A 56 11.23 7.82 -5.30
N ALA A 57 11.22 6.99 -4.26
CA ALA A 57 10.03 6.74 -3.43
C ALA A 57 9.48 8.04 -2.83
N ILE A 58 10.36 8.84 -2.21
CA ILE A 58 10.01 10.13 -1.60
C ILE A 58 9.50 11.09 -2.67
N ARG A 59 10.20 11.19 -3.80
CA ARG A 59 9.79 12.07 -4.92
C ARG A 59 8.40 11.71 -5.42
N LYS A 60 8.13 10.43 -5.69
CA LYS A 60 6.81 9.97 -6.17
C LYS A 60 5.71 10.17 -5.14
N ALA A 61 5.99 9.94 -3.85
CA ALA A 61 5.01 10.19 -2.79
C ALA A 61 4.63 11.67 -2.69
N ASN A 62 5.59 12.58 -2.87
CA ASN A 62 5.39 14.02 -2.81
C ASN A 62 4.80 14.62 -4.11
N ASP A 63 4.81 13.89 -5.21
CA ASP A 63 4.29 14.31 -6.53
C ASP A 63 2.76 14.13 -6.66
N SER A 64 2.08 13.82 -5.55
CA SER A 64 0.62 13.69 -5.50
C SER A 64 -0.04 14.99 -5.05
N GLU A 65 -1.13 15.37 -5.72
CA GLU A 65 -2.02 16.44 -5.24
C GLU A 65 -2.73 16.06 -3.92
N TYR A 66 -2.73 14.76 -3.58
CA TYR A 66 -3.30 14.21 -2.36
C TYR A 66 -2.18 13.79 -1.39
N GLY A 67 -2.26 14.24 -0.13
CA GLY A 67 -1.27 13.88 0.91
C GLY A 67 -1.83 13.81 2.33
N PRO A 68 -2.96 13.13 2.60
CA PRO A 68 -3.54 13.14 3.94
C PRO A 68 -2.69 12.36 4.94
N ASN A 69 -2.17 11.18 4.56
CA ASN A 69 -1.43 10.28 5.44
C ASN A 69 -0.38 9.46 4.67
N PHE A 70 0.84 9.40 5.18
CA PHE A 70 1.86 8.44 4.73
C PHE A 70 2.32 7.52 5.85
N SER A 71 2.80 6.34 5.47
CA SER A 71 3.45 5.39 6.39
C SER A 71 4.75 4.85 5.78
N VAL A 72 5.83 4.93 6.55
CA VAL A 72 7.14 4.37 6.23
C VAL A 72 7.35 3.11 7.06
N TRP A 73 7.68 2.02 6.39
CA TRP A 73 7.92 0.72 7.03
C TRP A 73 9.41 0.39 6.91
N SER A 74 10.12 0.32 8.04
CA SER A 74 11.56 0.09 8.05
C SER A 74 12.00 -0.73 9.26
N SER A 75 12.92 -1.68 9.05
CA SER A 75 13.61 -2.41 10.12
C SER A 75 14.55 -1.53 10.95
N HIS A 76 14.84 -0.31 10.48
CA HIS A 76 15.71 0.66 11.14
C HIS A 76 14.90 1.87 11.60
N PRO A 77 14.42 1.92 12.86
CA PRO A 77 13.47 2.93 13.32
C PRO A 77 13.94 4.38 13.12
N ARG A 78 15.24 4.64 13.34
CA ARG A 78 15.84 5.98 13.15
C ARG A 78 15.80 6.42 11.69
N HIS A 79 16.14 5.50 10.78
CA HIS A 79 16.16 5.76 9.36
C HIS A 79 14.73 5.93 8.82
N GLY A 80 13.80 5.04 9.20
CA GLY A 80 12.37 5.19 8.83
C GLY A 80 11.79 6.54 9.27
N ARG A 81 12.20 7.06 10.45
CA ARG A 81 11.80 8.39 10.90
C ARG A 81 12.41 9.52 10.05
N GLN A 82 13.67 9.39 9.61
CA GLN A 82 14.31 10.36 8.71
C GLN A 82 13.64 10.41 7.33
N VAL A 83 13.19 9.27 6.81
CA VAL A 83 12.39 9.22 5.57
C VAL A 83 11.04 9.89 5.78
N ALA A 84 10.34 9.56 6.87
CA ALA A 84 9.03 10.13 7.16
C ALA A 84 9.05 11.68 7.26
N THR A 85 10.15 12.28 7.72
CA THR A 85 10.30 13.75 7.77
C THR A 85 10.44 14.43 6.41
N GLN A 86 10.68 13.67 5.34
CA GLN A 86 10.82 14.19 3.98
C GLN A 86 9.51 14.13 3.19
N LEU A 87 8.44 13.55 3.76
CA LEU A 87 7.16 13.40 3.11
C LEU A 87 6.26 14.63 3.35
N GLN A 88 5.67 15.13 2.27
CA GLN A 88 4.75 16.27 2.27
C GLN A 88 3.32 15.76 2.55
N ALA A 89 3.00 15.53 3.82
CA ALA A 89 1.66 15.13 4.26
C ALA A 89 1.20 15.79 5.55
N GLY A 90 -0.12 15.75 5.77
CA GLY A 90 -0.72 16.11 7.05
C GLY A 90 -0.25 15.21 8.21
N THR A 91 0.04 13.92 7.94
CA THR A 91 0.61 13.00 8.93
C THR A 91 1.52 11.96 8.25
N ALA A 92 2.71 11.74 8.82
CA ALA A 92 3.62 10.68 8.40
C ALA A 92 4.00 9.79 9.58
N LYS A 93 3.74 8.48 9.48
CA LYS A 93 4.05 7.48 10.52
C LYS A 93 5.26 6.64 10.10
N SER A 94 6.21 6.45 11.01
CA SER A 94 7.29 5.46 10.84
C SER A 94 6.99 4.25 11.71
N THR A 95 6.82 3.09 11.10
CA THR A 95 6.55 1.83 11.78
C THR A 95 7.72 0.88 11.57
N THR A 96 8.19 0.28 12.65
CA THR A 96 9.12 -0.84 12.57
C THR A 96 8.31 -2.12 12.62
N PRO A 97 8.31 -2.96 11.56
CA PRO A 97 7.66 -4.26 11.62
C PRO A 97 8.27 -5.04 12.78
N THR A 98 7.45 -5.44 13.75
CA THR A 98 7.89 -6.43 14.73
C THR A 98 8.29 -7.68 13.94
N PRO A 99 9.43 -8.32 14.21
CA PRO A 99 9.73 -9.62 13.61
C PRO A 99 8.50 -10.50 13.85
N GLN A 100 7.90 -11.01 12.77
CA GLN A 100 6.88 -12.05 12.93
C GLN A 100 7.60 -13.19 13.64
N HIS A 101 7.29 -13.41 14.92
CA HIS A 101 7.68 -14.62 15.59
C HIS A 101 7.08 -15.76 14.79
N GLY A 102 7.94 -16.46 14.02
CA GLY A 102 7.58 -17.73 13.44
C GLY A 102 7.05 -18.63 14.55
N ASP A 103 5.86 -19.17 14.31
CA ASP A 103 5.27 -20.35 14.96
C ASP A 103 5.80 -20.68 16.36
N ARG A 104 5.07 -20.20 17.38
CA ARG A 104 5.02 -20.85 18.69
C ARG A 104 3.59 -21.26 18.98
N SER A 105 3.20 -22.39 18.40
CA SER A 105 2.54 -23.52 19.08
C SER A 105 1.49 -23.18 20.17
N MET A 106 0.23 -23.48 19.82
CA MET A 106 -0.96 -23.81 20.64
C MET A 106 -1.32 -22.95 21.87
N PRO A 107 -2.62 -22.61 22.05
CA PRO A 107 -3.08 -21.90 23.25
C PRO A 107 -2.98 -22.81 24.50
N PRO A 108 -2.74 -22.21 25.69
CA PRO A 108 -2.34 -22.92 26.92
C PRO A 108 -3.44 -23.78 27.58
N TRP A 109 -4.57 -24.02 26.92
CA TRP A 109 -5.70 -24.78 27.46
C TRP A 109 -5.91 -26.14 26.77
N GLU A 110 -5.05 -26.51 25.82
CA GLU A 110 -5.03 -27.84 25.17
C GLU A 110 -3.87 -28.74 25.66
N ALA A 111 -3.46 -28.62 26.93
CA ALA A 111 -2.46 -29.49 27.57
C ALA A 111 -2.97 -30.07 28.90
#